data_AF-A0A368YX05-F1
#
_entry.id   AF-A0A368YX05-F1
#
_cell.length_a   1.000
_cell.length_b   1.000
_cell.length_c   1.000
_cell.angle_alpha   90.00
_cell.angle_beta   90.00
_cell.angle_gamma   90.00
#
_symmetry.space_group_name_H-M   'P 1'
#
loop_
_entity.id
_entity.type
_entity.pdbx_description
1 polymer ?
#
loop_
_entity_poly.entity_id
_entity_poly.type
_entity_poly.pdbx_seq_one_letter_code
_entity_poly.pdbx_strand_id
1 'polypeptide(L)' 'MEEILDEVKIGEKLTVGVNASNEEIGLFIASEDVSASCAFRKEEWDKFVEAVNKADKKIE' A
#
# COMPACT_ATOMS: atom_id res chain seq x y z
N MET A 1 -4.48 0.95 -15.66
CA MET A 1 -3.98 1.09 -14.28
C MET A 1 -2.60 0.48 -14.29
N GLU A 2 -1.63 1.24 -13.80
CA GLU A 2 -0.25 0.77 -13.63
C GLU A 2 -0.19 0.06 -12.27
N GLU A 3 0.25 -1.20 -12.25
CA GLU A 3 0.41 -1.95 -10.99
C GLU A 3 1.78 -1.58 -10.40
N ILE A 4 1.80 -0.95 -9.22
CA ILE A 4 3.04 -0.58 -8.51
C ILE A 4 3.54 -1.80 -7.74
N LEU A 5 2.62 -2.50 -7.10
CA LEU A 5 2.85 -3.76 -6.42
C LEU A 5 1.72 -4.69 -6.79
N ASP A 6 2.07 -5.75 -7.52
CA ASP A 6 1.17 -6.87 -7.78
C ASP A 6 0.57 -7.38 -6.47
N GLU A 7 -0.60 -7.99 -6.51
CA GLU A 7 -1.19 -8.59 -5.33
C GLU A 7 -0.23 -9.63 -4.69
N VAL A 8 0.31 -9.30 -3.52
CA VAL A 8 1.22 -10.16 -2.75
C VAL A 8 0.49 -10.79 -1.58
N LYS A 9 0.57 -12.11 -1.49
CA LYS A 9 0.17 -12.85 -0.27
C LYS A 9 1.29 -12.85 0.76
N ILE A 10 0.96 -12.46 1.97
CA ILE A 10 1.82 -12.49 3.15
C ILE A 10 1.28 -13.60 4.07
N GLY A 11 1.97 -14.73 4.12
CA GLY A 11 1.46 -15.93 4.78
C GLY A 11 0.22 -16.49 4.08
N GLU A 12 -0.64 -17.20 4.81
CA GLU A 12 -1.81 -17.87 4.23
C GLU A 12 -3.04 -16.97 4.08
N LYS A 13 -3.13 -15.92 4.90
CA LYS A 13 -4.37 -15.20 5.16
C LYS A 13 -4.34 -13.71 4.87
N LEU A 14 -3.17 -13.13 4.60
CA LEU A 14 -3.04 -11.69 4.35
C LEU A 14 -2.64 -11.46 2.90
N THR A 15 -3.24 -10.45 2.30
CA THR A 15 -3.00 -10.02 0.93
C THR A 15 -2.83 -8.51 0.92
N VAL A 16 -1.83 -8.02 0.19
CA VAL A 16 -1.57 -6.60 -0.01
C VAL A 16 -1.41 -6.33 -1.51
N GLY A 17 -1.90 -5.20 -1.99
CA GLY A 17 -1.61 -4.76 -3.35
C GLY A 17 -1.66 -3.24 -3.49
N VAL A 18 -0.96 -2.73 -4.50
CA VAL A 18 -0.90 -1.29 -4.79
C VAL A 18 -1.09 -1.05 -6.29
N ASN A 19 -2.16 -0.33 -6.61
CA ASN A 19 -2.52 0.02 -7.98
C ASN A 19 -2.48 1.52 -8.17
N ALA A 20 -1.96 1.97 -9.31
CA ALA A 20 -1.97 3.37 -9.72
C ALA A 20 -2.89 3.59 -10.92
N SER A 21 -3.67 4.67 -10.85
CA SER A 21 -4.33 5.29 -11.99
C SER A 21 -3.70 6.68 -12.22
N ASN A 22 -4.09 7.36 -13.31
CA ASN A 22 -3.43 8.59 -13.76
C ASN A 22 -3.22 9.65 -12.66
N GLU A 23 -4.11 9.73 -11.66
CA GLU A 23 -4.05 10.74 -10.59
C GLU A 23 -4.06 10.17 -9.17
N GLU A 24 -4.32 8.87 -9.01
CA GLU A 24 -4.54 8.25 -7.69
C GLU A 24 -3.80 6.93 -7.55
N ILE A 25 -3.35 6.64 -6.33
CA ILE A 25 -2.71 5.39 -5.93
C ILE A 25 -3.58 4.75 -4.86
N GLY A 26 -4.06 3.53 -5.13
CA GLY A 26 -4.82 2.71 -4.20
C GLY A 26 -3.94 1.66 -3.55
N LEU A 27 -3.88 1.66 -2.21
CA LEU A 27 -3.30 0.60 -1.40
C LEU A 27 -4.44 -0.17 -0.73
N PHE A 28 -4.41 -1.49 -0.82
CA PHE A 28 -5.33 -2.35 -0.10
C PHE A 28 -4.59 -3.41 0.70
N ILE A 29 -5.20 -3.79 1.82
CA ILE A 29 -4.80 -4.88 2.69
C ILE A 29 -6.05 -5.69 3.01
N ALA A 30 -6.05 -6.95 2.63
CA ALA A 30 -7.18 -7.85 2.80
C ALA A 30 -6.76 -9.12 3.53
N SER A 31 -7.66 -9.63 4.35
CA SER A 31 -7.57 -10.91 5.03
C SER A 31 -8.96 -11.55 5.08
N GLU A 32 -9.05 -12.77 5.63
CA GLU A 32 -10.34 -13.46 5.79
C GLU A 32 -11.33 -12.66 6.65
N ASP A 33 -10.83 -11.91 7.65
CA ASP A 33 -11.67 -11.22 8.64
C ASP A 33 -11.79 -9.71 8.39
N VAL A 34 -10.79 -9.10 7.74
CA VAL A 34 -10.68 -7.64 7.56
C VAL A 34 -10.21 -7.32 6.16
N SER A 35 -10.90 -6.37 5.52
CA SER A 35 -10.41 -5.67 4.34
C SER A 35 -10.37 -4.17 4.63
N ALA A 36 -9.23 -3.55 4.34
CA ALA A 36 -9.02 -2.12 4.43
C ALA A 36 -8.38 -1.62 3.13
N SER A 37 -8.84 -0.48 2.64
CA SER A 37 -8.27 0.18 1.48
C SER A 37 -8.16 1.68 1.72
N CYS A 38 -7.16 2.27 1.08
CA CYS A 38 -6.93 3.71 1.10
C CYS A 38 -6.50 4.17 -0.29
N ALA A 39 -6.93 5.36 -0.66
CA ALA A 39 -6.57 6.02 -1.91
C ALA A 39 -5.81 7.29 -1.58
N PHE A 40 -4.74 7.54 -2.33
CA PHE A 40 -3.88 8.70 -2.20
C PHE A 40 -3.81 9.43 -3.52
N ARG A 41 -3.73 10.76 -3.48
CA ARG A 41 -3.14 11.51 -4.60
C ARG A 41 -1.65 11.23 -4.65
N LYS A 42 -1.02 11.39 -5.82
CA LYS A 42 0.43 11.15 -6.00
C LYS A 42 1.31 11.90 -4.98
N GLU A 43 1.00 13.17 -4.72
CA GLU A 43 1.75 13.98 -3.74
C GLU A 43 1.58 13.52 -2.28
N GLU A 44 0.46 12.86 -1.96
CA GLU A 44 0.19 12.30 -0.64
C GLU A 44 0.89 10.96 -0.48
N TRP A 45 0.91 10.16 -1.55
CA TRP A 45 1.64 8.90 -1.62
C TRP A 45 3.14 9.10 -1.37
N ASP A 46 3.77 10.07 -2.01
CA ASP A 46 5.20 10.34 -1.82
C ASP A 46 5.53 10.65 -0.35
N LYS A 47 4.68 11.45 0.30
CA LYS A 47 4.81 11.76 1.74
C LYS A 47 4.56 10.54 2.61
N PHE A 48 3.58 9.71 2.26
CA PHE A 48 3.30 8.45 2.95
C PHE A 48 4.51 7.52 2.90
N VAL A 49 5.07 7.28 1.72
CA VAL A 49 6.27 6.44 1.53
C VAL A 49 7.47 7.00 2.30
N GLU A 50 7.69 8.32 2.25
CA GLU A 50 8.75 8.97 3.03
C GLU A 50 8.58 8.74 4.54
N ALA A 51 7.35 8.88 5.05
CA ALA A 51 7.04 8.68 6.47
C ALA A 51 7.25 7.22 6.90
N VAL A 52 6.81 6.26 6.08
CA VAL A 52 7.02 4.81 6.31
C VAL A 52 8.51 4.50 6.38
N ASN A 53 9.29 4.94 5.39
CA ASN A 53 10.75 4.72 5.36
C ASN A 53 11.48 5.36 6.57
N LYS A 54 11.00 6.51 7.05
CA LYS A 54 11.52 7.13 8.27
C LYS A 54 11.15 6.36 9.53
N ALA A 55 9.98 5.73 9.57
CA ALA A 55 9.55 4.90 10.70
C ALA A 55 10.32 3.59 10.76
N ASP A 56 10.54 2.95 9.60
CA ASP A 56 11.30 1.71 9.47
C ASP A 56 12.73 1.82 10.01
N LYS A 57 13.43 2.91 9.66
CA LYS A 57 14.77 3.25 10.20
C LYS A 57 14.83 3.44 11.72
N LYS A 58 13.69 3.52 12.42
CA LYS A 58 13.64 3.60 13.89
C LYS A 58 13.37 2.25 14.55
N ILE A 59 13.03 1.23 13.76
CA ILE A 59 12.72 -0.13 14.21
C ILE A 59 13.98 -1.02 14.14
N GLU A 60 15.03 -0.59 13.44
CA GLU A 60 16.38 -1.20 13.43
C GLU A 60 17.24 -0.82 14.65
#